data_AF-A0A966F543-F1
#
_entry.id   AF-A0A966F543-F1
#
_cell.length_a   1.000
_cell.length_b   1.000
_cell.length_c   1.000
_cell.angle_alpha   90.00
_cell.angle_beta   90.00
_cell.angle_gamma   90.00
#
_symmetry.space_group_name_H-M   'P 1'
#
loop_
_entity.id
_entity.type
_entity.pdbx_description
1 polymer ?
#
loop_
_entity_poly.entity_id
_entity_poly.type
_entity_poly.pdbx_seq_one_letter_code
_entity_poly.pdbx_strand_id
1 'polypeptide(L)' 'MTTKLAEIKEMIFQLPPEEINQLIKEINETISTKDFMKLAETGFEEWNDPEEDIYSNDTEN' A
#
# COMPACT_ATOMS: atom_id res chain seq x y z
N MET A 1 19.39 -15.56 2.45
CA MET A 1 18.59 -14.47 1.82
C MET A 1 18.99 -13.09 2.37
N THR A 2 20.27 -12.81 2.60
CA THR A 2 20.71 -11.62 3.37
C THR A 2 21.66 -10.71 2.59
N THR A 3 22.22 -11.15 1.46
CA THR A 3 23.18 -10.37 0.66
C THR A 3 22.56 -9.14 0.01
N LYS A 4 21.38 -9.28 -0.61
CA LYS A 4 20.73 -8.16 -1.30
C LYS A 4 20.41 -6.97 -0.40
N LEU A 5 19.98 -7.22 0.84
CA LEU A 5 19.63 -6.14 1.76
C LEU A 5 20.89 -5.45 2.32
N ALA A 6 21.97 -6.19 2.50
CA ALA A 6 23.27 -5.64 2.86
C ALA A 6 23.85 -4.78 1.73
N GLU A 7 23.77 -5.25 0.48
CA GLU A 7 24.19 -4.51 -0.72
C GLU A 7 23.41 -3.19 -0.87
N ILE A 8 22.08 -3.22 -0.72
CA ILE A 8 21.24 -2.02 -0.76
C ILE A 8 21.63 -1.04 0.34
N LYS A 9 21.90 -1.54 1.56
CA LYS A 9 22.32 -0.70 2.69
C LYS A 9 23.66 -0.02 2.41
N GLU A 10 24.62 -0.74 1.83
CA GLU A 10 25.91 -0.17 1.43
C GLU A 10 25.73 0.92 0.37
N MET A 11 24.89 0.68 -0.64
CA MET A 11 24.59 1.68 -1.67
C MET A 11 23.98 2.95 -1.10
N ILE A 12 23.02 2.84 -0.16
CA ILE A 12 22.40 4.00 0.50
C ILE A 12 23.44 4.83 1.26
N PHE A 13 24.39 4.19 1.93
CA PHE A 13 25.44 4.90 2.69
C PHE A 13 26.49 5.59 1.83
N GLN A 14 26.55 5.32 0.52
CA GLN A 14 27.40 6.09 -0.40
C GLN A 14 26.75 7.40 -0.86
N LEU A 15 25.45 7.59 -0.61
CA LEU A 15 24.73 8.80 -1.01
C LEU A 15 25.01 9.96 -0.04
N PRO A 16 24.97 11.21 -0.51
CA PRO A 16 25.03 12.36 0.38
C PRO A 16 23.79 12.42 1.30
N PRO A 17 23.90 12.99 2.51
CA PRO A 17 22.82 13.02 3.48
C PRO A 17 21.49 13.59 2.94
N GLU A 18 21.56 14.59 2.05
CA GLU A 18 20.37 15.19 1.45
C GLU A 18 19.61 14.21 0.55
N GLU A 19 20.32 13.44 -0.28
CA GLU A 19 19.71 12.41 -1.13
C GLU A 19 19.14 11.25 -0.31
N ILE A 20 19.79 10.90 0.80
CA ILE A 20 19.25 9.90 1.74
C ILE A 20 17.93 10.39 2.34
N ASN A 21 17.87 11.66 2.77
CA ASN A 21 16.64 12.24 3.32
C ASN A 21 15.51 12.28 2.28
N GLN A 22 15.82 12.63 1.03
CA GLN A 22 14.87 12.61 -0.07
C GLN A 22 14.35 11.18 -0.34
N LEU A 23 15.23 10.19 -0.36
CA LEU A 23 14.86 8.79 -0.55
C LEU A 23 13.95 8.28 0.58
N ILE A 24 14.25 8.63 1.83
CA ILE A 24 13.40 8.29 2.99
C ILE A 24 12.01 8.90 2.83
N LYS A 25 11.91 10.15 2.37
CA LYS A 25 10.63 10.82 2.12
C LYS A 25 9.79 10.06 1.08
N GLU A 26 10.37 9.73 -0.06
CA GLU A 26 9.67 9.02 -1.16
C GLU A 26 9.20 7.61 -0.75
N ILE A 27 10.03 6.89 0.03
CA ILE A 27 9.66 5.58 0.58
C ILE A 27 8.43 5.71 1.48
N ASN A 28 8.44 6.69 2.39
CA ASN A 28 7.34 6.91 3.32
C ASN A 28 6.04 7.31 2.60
N GLU A 29 6.11 8.18 1.59
CA GLU A 29 4.96 8.56 0.78
C GLU A 29 4.37 7.36 0.03
N THR A 30 5.22 6.50 -0.52
CA THR A 30 4.79 5.28 -1.23
C THR A 30 4.12 4.28 -0.29
N ILE A 31 4.70 4.04 0.89
CA ILE A 31 4.13 3.12 1.89
C ILE A 31 2.80 3.66 2.39
N SER A 32 2.74 4.94 2.78
CA SER A 32 1.52 5.59 3.25
C SER A 32 0.40 5.49 2.21
N THR A 33 0.72 5.74 0.93
CA THR A 33 -0.25 5.63 -0.17
C THR A 33 -0.79 4.20 -0.29
N LYS A 34 0.08 3.19 -0.20
CA LYS A 34 -0.34 1.77 -0.26
C LYS A 34 -1.21 1.38 0.93
N ASP A 35 -0.88 1.85 2.13
CA ASP A 35 -1.67 1.59 3.33
C ASP A 35 -3.05 2.24 3.22
N PHE A 36 -3.13 3.47 2.73
CA PHE A 36 -4.40 4.14 2.42
C PHE A 36 -5.22 3.39 1.35
N MET A 37 -4.57 2.91 0.28
CA MET A 37 -5.25 2.11 -0.75
C MET A 37 -5.82 0.81 -0.17
N LYS A 38 -5.07 0.13 0.71
CA LYS A 38 -5.53 -1.10 1.35
C LYS A 38 -6.72 -0.86 2.29
N LEU A 39 -6.72 0.25 3.03
CA LEU A 39 -7.85 0.66 3.85
C LEU A 39 -9.08 1.02 3.01
N ALA A 40 -8.88 1.61 1.84
CA ALA A 40 -9.98 1.87 0.91
C ALA A 40 -10.55 0.56 0.34
N GLU A 41 -9.68 -0.38 -0.06
CA GLU A 41 -10.05 -1.69 -0.60
C GLU A 41 -11.00 -2.46 0.32
N THR A 42 -10.76 -2.47 1.64
CA THR A 42 -11.65 -3.15 2.59
C THR A 42 -13.07 -2.57 2.61
N GLY A 43 -13.23 -1.26 2.44
CA GLY A 43 -14.55 -0.63 2.37
C GLY A 43 -15.27 -0.87 1.03
N PHE A 44 -14.53 -1.20 -0.03
CA PHE A 44 -15.10 -1.57 -1.34
C PHE A 44 -15.45 -3.05 -1.42
N GLU A 45 -14.74 -3.94 -0.72
CA GLU A 45 -15.11 -5.36 -0.62
C GLU A 45 -16.48 -5.52 0.06
N GLU A 46 -16.75 -4.78 1.14
CA GLU A 46 -18.08 -4.74 1.80
C GLU A 46 -19.20 -4.26 0.86
N TRP A 47 -18.90 -3.32 -0.06
CA TRP A 47 -19.86 -2.86 -1.09
C TRP A 47 -20.15 -3.90 -2.17
N ASN A 48 -19.26 -4.87 -2.37
CA ASN A 48 -19.46 -5.98 -3.31
C ASN A 48 -20.09 -7.20 -2.63
N ASP A 49 -20.41 -7.13 -1.34
CA ASP A 49 -21.12 -8.21 -0.64
C ASP A 49 -22.56 -8.29 -1.17
N PRO A 50 -22.96 -9.41 -1.81
CA PRO A 50 -24.33 -9.58 -2.27
C PRO A 50 -25.36 -9.59 -1.13
N GLU A 51 -24.96 -9.84 0.13
CA GLU A 51 -25.86 -9.71 1.29
C GLU A 51 -26.19 -8.24 1.63
N GLU A 52 -25.30 -7.30 1.26
CA GLU A 52 -25.46 -5.85 1.45
C GLU A 52 -26.02 -5.16 0.18
N ASP A 53 -26.33 -5.92 -0.88
CA ASP A 53 -26.93 -5.39 -2.10
C ASP A 53 -28.42 -5.05 -1.90
N ILE A 54 -28.67 -3.82 -1.47
CA ILE A 54 -30.02 -3.25 -1.31
C ILE A 54 -30.81 -3.10 -2.62
N TYR A 55 -30.19 -3.36 -3.78
CA TYR A 55 -30.83 -3.38 -5.10
C TYR A 55 -31.07 -4.79 -5.62
N SER A 56 -30.58 -5.84 -4.93
CA SER A 56 -30.99 -7.22 -5.14
C SER A 56 -32.43 -7.37 -4.69
N ASN A 57 -33.35 -7.05 -5.60
CA ASN A 57 -34.73 -7.46 -5.50
C ASN A 57 -34.76 -8.99 -5.55
N ASP A 58 -34.76 -9.63 -4.38
CA ASP A 58 -35.47 -10.89 -4.16
C ASP A 58 -36.97 -10.67 -4.45
N THR A 59 -37.27 -10.47 -5.74
CA THR A 59 -38.58 -10.65 -6.33
C THR A 59 -38.43 -11.77 -7.33
N GLU A 60 -38.41 -13.01 -6.85
CA GLU A 60 -38.85 -14.16 -7.64
C GLU A 60 -39.37 -15.29 -6.72
N ASN A 61 -40.71 -15.30 -6.60
CA ASN A 61 -41.65 -16.31 -6.08
C ASN A 61 -41.99 -16.36 -4.58
#